data_AF-A0A7X8IJ66-F1
#
_entry.id   AF-A0A7X8IJ66-F1
#
_cell.length_a   1.000
_cell.length_b   1.000
_cell.length_c   1.000
_cell.angle_alpha   90.00
_cell.angle_beta   90.00
_cell.angle_gamma   90.00
#
_symmetry.space_group_name_H-M   'P 1'
#
loop_
_entity.id
_entity.type
_entity.pdbx_description
1 polymer ?
#
loop_
_entity_poly.entity_id
_entity_poly.type
_entity_poly.pdbx_seq_one_letter_code
_entity_poly.pdbx_strand_id
1 'polypeptide(L)'
;MKWKINILLLVVLSVGFASCEQFLDTLPDNRTQIDTEKKINQLLVSAYPGANYAVLTELSSDNFVDNNAILPVQLSAYERMHDEIFAWEPVTSSTRQDSPSFVWESCYAAIATANQALEAIAELTEQDASLDLSAQKGEALLCRAYSHFILV
;
A
#
# COMPACT_ATOMS: atom_id res chain seq x y z
N MET A 1 21.38 -5.32 67.66
CA MET A 1 22.03 -4.97 66.36
C MET A 1 21.44 -5.74 65.17
N LYS A 2 21.21 -7.06 65.28
CA LYS A 2 20.68 -7.92 64.20
C LYS A 2 19.28 -7.53 63.66
N TRP A 3 18.38 -7.06 64.51
CA TRP A 3 17.03 -6.67 64.09
C TRP A 3 16.99 -5.43 63.19
N LYS A 4 17.89 -4.46 63.42
CA LYS A 4 18.04 -3.27 62.55
C LYS A 4 18.57 -3.63 61.16
N ILE A 5 19.45 -4.63 61.08
CA ILE A 5 19.98 -5.18 59.82
C ILE A 5 18.89 -5.92 59.04
N ASN A 6 18.05 -6.70 59.73
CA ASN A 6 16.93 -7.40 59.08
C ASN A 6 15.87 -6.44 58.53
N ILE A 7 15.59 -5.34 59.22
CA ILE A 7 14.68 -4.29 58.74
C ILE A 7 15.27 -3.61 57.49
N LEU A 8 16.57 -3.29 57.51
CA LEU A 8 17.26 -2.69 56.36
C LEU A 8 17.21 -3.60 55.12
N LEU A 9 17.42 -4.91 55.31
CA LEU A 9 17.32 -5.92 54.25
C LEU A 9 15.91 -6.01 53.65
N LEU A 10 14.89 -5.92 54.48
CA LEU A 10 13.49 -5.96 54.06
C LEU A 10 13.10 -4.73 53.23
N VAL A 11 13.60 -3.55 53.61
CA VAL A 11 13.39 -2.30 52.85
C VAL A 11 14.10 -2.37 51.49
N VAL A 12 15.36 -2.82 51.44
CA VAL A 12 16.09 -2.97 50.17
C VAL A 12 15.41 -3.98 49.24
N LEU A 13 14.89 -5.08 49.79
CA LEU A 13 14.15 -6.08 49.01
C LEU A 13 12.82 -5.50 48.47
N SER A 14 12.13 -4.64 49.23
CA SER A 14 10.88 -4.01 48.79
C SER A 14 11.07 -2.99 47.65
N VAL A 15 12.22 -2.31 47.60
CA VAL A 15 12.55 -1.39 46.50
C VAL A 15 12.90 -2.14 45.21
N GLY A 16 13.40 -3.38 45.31
CA GLY A 16 13.66 -4.24 44.15
C GLY A 16 12.41 -4.74 43.42
N PHE A 17 11.23 -4.69 44.06
CA PHE A 17 9.94 -5.02 43.45
C PHE A 17 9.16 -3.79 42.93
N ALA A 18 9.70 -2.58 43.09
CA ALA A 18 9.18 -1.39 42.40
C ALA A 18 9.61 -1.43 40.93
N SER A 19 8.93 -2.28 40.16
CA SER A 19 9.09 -2.43 38.71
C SER A 19 8.88 -1.08 38.01
N CYS A 20 9.83 -0.69 37.15
CA CYS A 20 9.65 0.38 36.17
C CYS A 20 8.67 -0.07 35.08
N GLU A 21 7.36 -0.08 35.36
CA GLU A 21 6.32 -0.39 34.36
C GLU A 21 6.43 0.55 33.14
N GLN A 22 6.72 1.83 33.38
CA GLN A 22 6.77 2.85 32.33
C GLN A 22 7.88 2.65 31.27
N PHE A 23 8.88 1.80 31.54
CA PHE A 23 9.90 1.44 30.54
C PHE A 23 9.44 0.31 29.60
N LEU A 24 8.66 -0.66 30.11
CA LEU A 24 8.14 -1.79 29.33
C LEU A 24 6.76 -1.53 28.70
N ASP A 25 6.02 -0.53 29.15
CA ASP A 25 4.72 -0.14 28.59
C ASP A 25 4.81 0.64 27.28
N THR A 26 6.03 1.00 26.85
CA THR A 26 6.23 1.51 25.50
C THR A 26 6.33 0.34 24.54
N LEU A 27 5.19 -0.21 24.11
CA LEU A 27 5.16 -0.95 22.85
C LEU A 27 5.76 -0.03 21.79
N PRO A 28 6.85 -0.42 21.09
CA PRO A 28 7.31 0.32 19.93
C PRO A 28 6.37 0.01 18.76
N ASP A 29 5.06 0.19 18.95
CA ASP A 29 4.10 0.15 17.86
C ASP A 29 4.23 1.47 17.09
N ASN A 30 5.18 1.47 16.17
CA ASN A 30 5.45 2.60 15.29
C ASN A 30 4.50 2.62 14.07
N ARG A 31 3.41 1.85 14.09
CA ARG A 31 2.39 1.90 13.05
C ARG A 31 1.73 3.27 13.06
N THR A 32 1.66 3.87 11.88
CA THR A 32 1.06 5.19 11.71
C THR A 32 -0.44 5.11 11.97
N GLN A 33 -0.90 5.74 13.05
CA GLN A 33 -2.34 5.93 13.29
C GLN A 33 -2.88 7.00 12.33
N ILE A 34 -3.93 6.68 11.59
CA ILE A 34 -4.58 7.58 10.62
C ILE A 34 -5.76 8.26 11.31
N ASP A 35 -5.45 9.24 12.15
CA ASP A 35 -6.36 9.85 13.13
C ASP A 35 -6.75 11.31 12.81
N THR A 36 -6.29 11.83 11.66
CA THR A 36 -6.49 13.22 11.28
C THR A 36 -6.69 13.33 9.78
N GLU A 37 -7.44 14.34 9.35
CA GLU A 37 -7.65 14.67 7.93
C GLU A 37 -6.32 14.74 7.18
N LYS A 38 -5.31 15.39 7.75
CA LYS A 38 -3.98 15.52 7.13
C LYS A 38 -3.32 14.17 6.87
N LYS A 39 -3.43 13.22 7.81
CA LYS A 39 -2.86 11.87 7.65
C LYS A 39 -3.66 11.05 6.63
N ILE A 40 -4.98 11.23 6.55
CA ILE A 40 -5.79 10.65 5.47
C ILE A 40 -5.33 11.15 4.11
N ASN A 41 -5.15 12.48 3.96
CA ASN A 41 -4.66 13.06 2.72
C ASN A 41 -3.28 12.48 2.33
N GLN A 42 -2.38 12.31 3.30
CA GLN A 42 -1.06 11.70 3.06
C GLN A 42 -1.15 10.23 2.64
N LEU A 43 -2.05 9.47 3.25
CA LEU A 43 -2.30 8.08 2.86
C LEU A 43 -2.86 7.99 1.43
N LEU A 44 -3.83 8.84 1.08
CA LEU A 44 -4.50 8.82 -0.22
C LEU A 44 -3.57 9.07 -1.40
N VAL A 45 -2.48 9.83 -1.22
CA VAL A 45 -1.44 9.97 -2.25
C VAL A 45 -0.88 8.61 -2.68
N SER A 46 -0.79 7.65 -1.77
CA SER A 46 -0.35 6.27 -2.10
C SER A 46 -1.44 5.40 -2.73
N ALA A 47 -2.70 5.85 -2.74
CA ALA A 47 -3.80 5.16 -3.42
C ALA A 47 -3.87 5.47 -4.93
N TYR A 48 -3.06 6.41 -5.42
CA TYR A 48 -2.97 6.70 -6.85
C TYR A 48 -2.24 5.55 -7.57
N PRO A 49 -2.85 4.91 -8.57
CA PRO A 49 -2.24 3.80 -9.29
C PRO A 49 -0.95 4.24 -9.97
N GLY A 50 0.18 3.66 -9.56
CA GLY A 50 1.51 3.96 -10.13
C GLY A 50 1.88 3.14 -11.36
N ALA A 51 0.94 2.37 -11.92
CA ALA A 51 1.20 1.46 -13.04
C ALA A 51 0.51 1.93 -14.32
N ASN A 52 1.20 1.77 -15.45
CA ASN A 52 0.64 2.08 -16.76
C ASN A 52 0.17 0.79 -17.45
N TYR A 53 -1.14 0.64 -17.59
CA TYR A 53 -1.75 -0.50 -18.28
C TYR A 53 -1.82 -0.31 -19.81
N ALA A 54 -1.52 0.90 -20.33
CA ALA A 54 -1.69 1.22 -21.74
C ALA A 54 -0.81 0.35 -22.65
N VAL A 55 0.41 0.01 -22.23
CA VAL A 55 1.29 -0.88 -23.00
C VAL A 55 0.64 -2.23 -23.24
N LEU A 56 -0.04 -2.77 -22.22
CA LEU A 56 -0.77 -4.03 -22.32
C LEU A 56 -1.89 -3.87 -23.34
N THR A 57 -2.77 -2.89 -23.16
CA THR A 57 -3.97 -2.73 -24.02
C THR A 57 -3.65 -2.37 -25.46
N GLU A 58 -2.60 -1.57 -25.70
CA GLU A 58 -2.20 -1.13 -27.04
C GLU A 58 -1.55 -2.27 -27.83
N LEU A 59 -0.60 -3.00 -27.24
CA LEU A 59 0.04 -4.15 -27.90
C LEU A 59 -0.93 -5.33 -28.08
N SER A 60 -1.94 -5.41 -27.23
CA SER A 60 -3.09 -6.29 -27.31
C SER A 60 -4.22 -5.76 -28.22
N SER A 61 -3.93 -4.84 -29.14
CA SER A 61 -4.90 -4.35 -30.12
C SER A 61 -4.46 -4.65 -31.54
N ASP A 62 -5.37 -4.47 -32.50
CA ASP A 62 -5.06 -4.54 -33.94
C ASP A 62 -4.46 -3.23 -34.47
N ASN A 63 -4.12 -2.26 -33.61
CA ASN A 63 -3.47 -1.02 -34.00
C ASN A 63 -1.98 -1.18 -34.35
N PHE A 64 -1.36 -2.30 -33.97
CA PHE A 64 0.06 -2.57 -34.19
C PHE A 64 0.28 -3.68 -35.22
N VAL A 65 1.37 -3.54 -35.97
CA VAL A 65 1.85 -4.54 -36.92
C VAL A 65 3.33 -4.77 -36.69
N ASP A 66 3.77 -6.03 -36.76
CA ASP A 66 5.19 -6.36 -36.69
C ASP A 66 5.92 -5.81 -37.91
N ASN A 67 6.92 -4.97 -37.67
CA ASN A 67 7.78 -4.42 -38.73
C ASN A 67 8.50 -5.52 -39.52
N ASN A 68 8.84 -6.65 -38.89
CA ASN A 68 9.47 -7.79 -39.56
C ASN A 68 8.51 -8.52 -40.51
N ALA A 69 7.19 -8.35 -40.34
CA ALA A 69 6.19 -8.89 -41.27
C ALA A 69 6.05 -8.03 -42.55
N ILE A 70 6.41 -6.75 -42.48
CA ILE A 70 6.31 -5.81 -43.61
C ILE A 70 7.65 -5.65 -44.33
N LEU A 71 8.74 -5.58 -43.58
CA LEU A 71 10.08 -5.34 -44.09
C LEU A 71 10.93 -6.61 -43.90
N PRO A 72 11.80 -6.98 -44.86
CA PRO A 72 12.71 -8.11 -44.72
C PRO A 72 13.90 -7.74 -43.81
N VAL A 73 13.59 -7.34 -42.58
CA VAL A 73 14.53 -6.97 -41.53
C VAL A 73 14.36 -7.94 -40.36
N GLN A 74 15.34 -7.98 -39.47
CA GLN A 74 15.30 -8.79 -38.26
C GLN A 74 15.53 -7.90 -37.05
N LEU A 75 14.51 -7.08 -36.76
CA LEU A 75 14.47 -6.20 -35.60
C LEU A 75 14.15 -7.03 -34.37
N SER A 76 14.92 -6.81 -33.31
CA SER A 76 14.62 -7.36 -31.99
C SER A 76 13.47 -6.60 -31.34
N ALA A 77 12.73 -7.29 -30.47
CA ALA A 77 11.83 -6.66 -29.52
C ALA A 77 12.52 -5.57 -28.69
N TYR A 78 11.78 -4.56 -28.29
CA TYR A 78 12.25 -3.61 -27.26
C TYR A 78 12.44 -4.32 -25.92
N GLU A 79 11.42 -5.05 -25.48
CA GLU A 79 11.47 -5.98 -24.36
C GLU A 79 10.78 -7.27 -24.76
N ARG A 80 11.27 -8.41 -24.22
CA ARG A 80 10.68 -9.72 -24.51
C ARG A 80 9.19 -9.79 -24.14
N MET A 81 8.78 -9.08 -23.09
CA MET A 81 7.36 -9.02 -22.71
C MET A 81 6.48 -8.40 -23.79
N HIS A 82 7.00 -7.48 -24.62
CA HIS A 82 6.21 -6.85 -25.67
C HIS A 82 5.84 -7.85 -26.78
N ASP A 83 6.75 -8.74 -27.14
CA ASP A 83 6.46 -9.83 -28.08
C ASP A 83 5.44 -10.80 -27.46
N GLU A 84 5.59 -11.15 -26.18
CA GLU A 84 4.65 -12.01 -25.45
C GLU A 84 3.24 -11.39 -25.45
N ILE A 85 3.11 -10.09 -25.16
CA ILE A 85 1.82 -9.37 -25.18
C ILE A 85 1.23 -9.34 -26.59
N PHE A 86 2.03 -8.95 -27.60
CA PHE A 86 1.59 -8.83 -28.99
C PHE A 86 1.15 -10.18 -29.57
N ALA A 87 1.81 -11.26 -29.18
CA ALA A 87 1.47 -12.63 -29.55
C ALA A 87 0.29 -13.22 -28.74
N TRP A 88 -0.30 -12.44 -27.81
CA TRP A 88 -1.33 -12.92 -26.88
C TRP A 88 -0.90 -14.09 -25.99
N GLU A 89 0.39 -14.15 -25.68
CA GLU A 89 0.98 -15.16 -24.82
C GLU A 89 1.04 -14.66 -23.36
N PRO A 90 1.06 -15.58 -22.38
CA PRO A 90 1.30 -15.21 -21.00
C PRO A 90 2.66 -14.52 -20.84
N VAL A 91 2.65 -13.31 -20.28
CA VAL A 91 3.89 -12.60 -19.95
C VAL A 91 4.59 -13.30 -18.80
N THR A 92 5.72 -13.93 -19.08
CA THR A 92 6.55 -14.63 -18.07
C THR A 92 7.97 -14.08 -18.01
N SER A 93 8.34 -13.26 -19.00
CA SER A 93 9.68 -12.69 -19.11
C SER A 93 9.94 -11.47 -18.22
N SER A 94 8.89 -10.83 -17.67
CA SER A 94 9.02 -9.60 -16.89
C SER A 94 7.99 -9.50 -15.77
N THR A 95 8.43 -8.96 -14.63
CA THR A 95 7.59 -8.50 -13.51
C THR A 95 7.83 -7.03 -13.20
N ARG A 96 8.48 -6.30 -14.11
CA ARG A 96 8.86 -4.90 -13.93
C ARG A 96 7.67 -3.96 -14.16
N GLN A 97 7.92 -2.66 -14.08
CA GLN A 97 6.95 -1.64 -14.41
C GLN A 97 6.26 -1.94 -15.75
N ASP A 98 4.96 -1.70 -15.80
CA ASP A 98 4.05 -1.92 -16.94
C ASP A 98 3.82 -3.39 -17.33
N SER A 99 4.43 -4.35 -16.62
CA SER A 99 4.07 -5.77 -16.74
C SER A 99 2.68 -6.06 -16.17
N PRO A 100 2.00 -7.14 -16.62
CA PRO A 100 0.71 -7.53 -16.06
C PRO A 100 0.73 -7.73 -14.54
N SER A 101 1.78 -8.36 -14.01
CA SER A 101 1.93 -8.56 -12.56
C SER A 101 2.09 -7.24 -11.80
N PHE A 102 2.85 -6.29 -12.35
CA PHE A 102 3.05 -4.99 -11.71
C PHE A 102 1.78 -4.14 -11.72
N VAL A 103 1.04 -4.13 -12.83
CA VAL A 103 -0.28 -3.48 -12.92
C VAL A 103 -1.24 -4.07 -11.90
N TRP A 104 -1.31 -5.40 -11.83
CA TRP A 104 -2.13 -6.13 -10.87
C TRP A 104 -1.79 -5.75 -9.42
N GLU A 105 -0.53 -5.91 -9.03
CA GLU A 105 -0.05 -5.61 -7.68
C GLU A 105 -0.30 -4.14 -7.30
N SER A 106 -0.05 -3.21 -8.22
CA SER A 106 -0.28 -1.77 -7.99
C SER A 106 -1.76 -1.44 -7.81
N CYS A 107 -2.65 -2.06 -8.58
CA CYS A 107 -4.09 -1.86 -8.41
C CYS A 107 -4.59 -2.42 -7.07
N TYR A 108 -4.13 -3.61 -6.66
CA TYR A 108 -4.49 -4.17 -5.36
C TYR A 108 -3.93 -3.34 -4.19
N ALA A 109 -2.71 -2.82 -4.31
CA ALA A 109 -2.14 -1.91 -3.32
C ALA A 109 -3.00 -0.63 -3.19
N ALA A 110 -3.36 -0.01 -4.32
CA ALA A 110 -4.24 1.16 -4.35
C ALA A 110 -5.62 0.89 -3.71
N ILE A 111 -6.23 -0.26 -4.02
CA ILE A 111 -7.50 -0.70 -3.41
C ILE A 111 -7.36 -0.86 -1.90
N ALA A 112 -6.29 -1.49 -1.43
CA ALA A 112 -6.04 -1.69 -0.01
C ALA A 112 -5.86 -0.35 0.73
N THR A 113 -5.08 0.57 0.16
CA THR A 113 -4.87 1.92 0.70
C THR A 113 -6.18 2.71 0.74
N ALA A 114 -6.98 2.68 -0.32
CA ALA A 114 -8.29 3.33 -0.36
C ALA A 114 -9.25 2.76 0.69
N ASN A 115 -9.25 1.44 0.91
CA ASN A 115 -10.06 0.81 1.95
C ASN A 115 -9.63 1.26 3.35
N GLN A 116 -8.31 1.33 3.64
CA GLN A 116 -7.83 1.86 4.92
C GLN A 116 -8.22 3.33 5.13
N ALA A 117 -8.17 4.16 4.09
CA ALA A 117 -8.62 5.53 4.18
C ALA A 117 -10.12 5.62 4.49
N LEU A 118 -10.95 4.80 3.84
CA LEU A 118 -12.40 4.76 4.07
C LEU A 118 -12.75 4.30 5.49
N GLU A 119 -12.01 3.34 6.04
CA GLU A 119 -12.15 2.87 7.42
C GLU A 119 -11.81 4.00 8.40
N ALA A 120 -10.65 4.65 8.25
CA ALA A 120 -10.25 5.79 9.08
C ALA A 120 -11.25 6.96 9.01
N ILE A 121 -11.78 7.27 7.83
CA ILE A 121 -12.83 8.29 7.66
C ILE A 121 -14.10 7.92 8.43
N ALA A 122 -14.52 6.65 8.36
CA ALA A 122 -15.70 6.18 9.09
C ALA A 122 -15.51 6.33 10.60
N GLU A 123 -14.37 5.88 11.14
CA GLU A 123 -14.03 5.99 12.56
C GLU A 123 -14.00 7.45 13.05
N LEU A 124 -13.37 8.36 12.30
CA LEU A 124 -13.31 9.78 12.68
C LEU A 124 -14.67 10.46 12.63
N THR A 125 -15.50 10.12 11.66
CA THR A 125 -16.86 10.68 11.54
C THR A 125 -17.77 10.19 12.67
N GLU A 126 -17.56 8.96 13.15
CA GLU A 126 -18.28 8.43 14.33
C GLU A 126 -17.83 9.13 15.63
N GLN A 127 -16.55 9.48 15.75
CA GLN A 127 -16.00 10.18 16.91
C GLN A 127 -16.41 11.66 16.96
N ASP A 128 -16.43 12.34 15.81
CA ASP A 128 -16.80 13.74 15.68
C ASP A 128 -17.63 13.97 14.40
N ALA A 129 -18.95 14.04 14.58
CA ALA A 129 -19.90 14.27 13.50
C ALA A 129 -19.80 15.67 12.85
N SER A 130 -19.02 16.59 13.42
CA SER A 130 -18.77 17.91 12.83
C SER A 130 -17.64 17.91 11.79
N LEU A 131 -16.83 16.85 11.74
CA LEU A 131 -15.80 16.68 10.73
C LEU A 131 -16.41 16.40 9.35
N ASP A 132 -16.12 17.26 8.37
CA ASP A 132 -16.45 17.02 6.98
C ASP A 132 -15.25 16.40 6.25
N LEU A 133 -15.33 15.09 6.02
CA LEU A 133 -14.34 14.31 5.25
C LEU A 133 -14.91 13.83 3.90
N SER A 134 -15.95 14.50 3.40
CA SER A 134 -16.66 14.08 2.18
C SER A 134 -15.76 14.09 0.94
N ALA A 135 -14.82 15.04 0.85
CA ALA A 135 -13.86 15.13 -0.24
C ALA A 135 -12.90 13.93 -0.27
N GLN A 136 -12.29 13.61 0.88
CA GLN A 136 -11.38 12.47 1.04
C GLN A 136 -12.10 11.15 0.79
N LYS A 137 -13.35 11.03 1.24
CA LYS A 137 -14.18 9.86 0.97
C LYS A 137 -14.44 9.70 -0.52
N GLY A 138 -14.75 10.79 -1.22
CA GLY A 138 -14.94 10.79 -2.68
C GLY A 138 -13.68 10.35 -3.42
N GLU A 139 -12.52 10.90 -3.04
CA GLU A 139 -11.22 10.53 -3.59
C GLU A 139 -10.88 9.05 -3.37
N ALA A 140 -11.06 8.54 -2.15
CA ALA A 140 -10.84 7.14 -1.83
C ALA A 140 -11.74 6.20 -2.64
N LEU A 141 -13.03 6.54 -2.76
CA LEU A 141 -13.98 5.78 -3.57
C LEU A 141 -13.60 5.77 -5.05
N LEU A 142 -13.15 6.92 -5.59
CA LEU A 142 -12.70 7.04 -6.97
C LEU A 142 -11.46 6.18 -7.23
N CYS A 143 -10.44 6.27 -6.38
CA CYS A 143 -9.22 5.46 -6.52
C CYS A 143 -9.56 3.97 -6.51
N ARG A 144 -10.38 3.54 -5.54
CA ARG A 144 -10.83 2.15 -5.45
C ARG A 144 -11.60 1.71 -6.68
N ALA A 145 -12.56 2.51 -7.15
CA ALA A 145 -13.37 2.18 -8.33
C ALA A 145 -12.54 2.11 -9.60
N TYR A 146 -11.61 3.05 -9.80
CA TYR A 146 -10.70 3.05 -10.93
C TYR A 146 -9.81 1.80 -10.93
N SER A 147 -9.17 1.48 -9.81
CA SER A 147 -8.34 0.28 -9.73
C SER A 147 -9.13 -1.01 -9.95
N HIS A 148 -10.36 -1.10 -9.43
CA HIS A 148 -11.24 -2.22 -9.75
C HIS A 148 -11.59 -2.29 -11.24
N PHE A 149 -11.84 -1.15 -11.89
CA PHE A 149 -12.13 -1.09 -13.32
C PHE A 149 -10.95 -1.56 -14.17
N ILE A 150 -9.71 -1.25 -13.79
CA ILE A 150 -8.53 -1.75 -14.50
C ILE A 150 -8.34 -3.28 -14.35
N LEU A 151 -8.84 -3.87 -13.27
CA LEU A 151 -8.68 -5.30 -12.98
C LEU A 151 -9.74 -6.22 -13.61
N VAL A 152 -10.88 -5.68 -14.10
CA VAL A 152 -12.05 -6.43 -14.59
C VAL A 152 -12.21 -6.26 -16.09
#